data_AF-A0A9E0ZKT4-F1
#
_entry.id   AF-A0A9E0ZKT4-F1
#
_cell.length_a   1.000
_cell.length_b   1.000
_cell.length_c   1.000
_cell.angle_alpha   90.00
_cell.angle_beta   90.00
_cell.angle_gamma   90.00
#
_symmetry.space_group_name_H-M   'P 1'
#
loop_
_entity.id
_entity.type
_entity.pdbx_description
1 polymer ?
#
loop_
_entity_poly.entity_id
_entity_poly.type
_entity_poly.pdbx_seq_one_letter_code
_entity_poly.pdbx_strand_id
1 'polypeptide(L)'
;MYGDKRKKGTDVSSDFNWPVFEEKDCDGVVKTVPLTFLAQFNCEELAPYDTEHLMPDHGLLSFFYDTDGQPWGFDPDDAGGARVFWFEDISVLREADYPADMKEDIKLPAFHMEIEQKNSFPDWEDFSEIYSCDEEEFELLQMETEAEEQEKTKLLGWPDIIQDSMAVECELIAKGYYLGDSWENIPKTVWQQAKATALDKWYLLFQLDTMEESDFSMMFGDCGRIYFYIPREDLLERRFERVWAILQCE
;
A
#
# COMPACT_ATOMS: atom_id res chain seq x y z
N MET A 1 9.27 -7.66 16.08
CA MET A 1 10.37 -6.72 15.78
C MET A 1 10.83 -6.09 17.10
N TYR A 2 12.10 -5.70 17.28
CA TYR A 2 12.50 -4.88 18.45
C TYR A 2 12.65 -3.43 17.99
N GLY A 3 11.76 -2.54 18.43
CA GLY A 3 11.80 -1.12 18.07
C GLY A 3 12.95 -0.38 18.79
N ASP A 4 13.68 0.47 18.06
CA ASP A 4 14.56 1.47 18.67
C ASP A 4 13.67 2.64 19.13
N LYS A 5 13.85 3.12 20.37
CA LYS A 5 13.05 4.22 20.94
C LYS A 5 13.31 5.58 20.25
N ARG A 6 14.19 5.62 19.24
CA ARG A 6 14.39 6.79 18.39
C ARG A 6 13.22 6.91 17.41
N LYS A 7 12.46 8.00 17.53
CA LYS A 7 11.62 8.53 16.45
C LYS A 7 12.57 9.09 15.39
N LYS A 8 13.07 8.22 14.51
CA LYS A 8 13.83 8.68 13.35
C LYS A 8 12.86 9.21 12.32
N GLY A 9 13.22 10.32 11.69
CA GLY A 9 12.54 10.74 10.47
C GLY A 9 12.96 9.87 9.29
N THR A 10 12.48 10.24 8.11
CA THR A 10 12.88 9.60 6.85
C THR A 10 14.12 10.27 6.26
N ASP A 11 14.93 9.51 5.53
CA ASP A 11 16.04 10.07 4.75
C ASP A 11 15.49 10.63 3.44
N VAL A 12 15.59 11.95 3.26
CA VAL A 12 15.04 12.67 2.09
C VAL A 12 16.01 13.75 1.60
N SER A 13 15.75 14.31 0.42
CA SER A 13 16.57 15.42 -0.11
C SER A 13 16.35 16.70 0.69
N SER A 14 17.32 17.62 0.68
CA SER A 14 17.24 18.87 1.46
C SER A 14 16.11 19.82 1.02
N ASP A 15 15.60 19.65 -0.19
CA ASP A 15 14.49 20.40 -0.79
C ASP A 15 13.16 19.63 -0.73
N PHE A 16 13.14 18.46 -0.08
CA PHE A 16 11.93 17.67 0.09
C PHE A 16 10.90 18.45 0.91
N ASN A 17 9.70 18.57 0.35
CA ASN A 17 8.55 19.12 1.05
C ASN A 17 7.75 17.95 1.61
N TRP A 18 7.58 17.93 2.94
CA TRP A 18 6.81 16.87 3.59
C TRP A 18 5.41 16.78 2.97
N PRO A 19 4.95 15.59 2.54
CA PRO A 19 3.68 15.45 1.86
C PRO A 19 2.52 15.75 2.81
N VAL A 20 1.54 16.49 2.32
CA VAL A 20 0.33 16.86 3.04
C VAL A 20 -0.91 16.42 2.26
N PHE A 21 -2.01 16.20 2.98
CA PHE A 21 -3.31 15.86 2.40
C PHE A 21 -4.39 16.81 2.92
N GLU A 22 -5.35 17.14 2.05
CA GLU A 22 -6.52 17.93 2.42
C GLU A 22 -7.65 16.98 2.80
N GLU A 23 -7.82 16.77 4.10
CA GLU A 23 -8.95 16.03 4.63
C GLU A 23 -10.16 16.94 4.80
N LYS A 24 -11.35 16.41 4.56
CA LYS A 24 -12.62 17.08 4.84
C LYS A 24 -13.33 16.37 5.98
N ASP A 25 -13.58 17.08 7.07
CA ASP A 25 -14.29 16.50 8.21
C ASP A 25 -15.81 16.40 7.96
N CYS A 26 -16.53 15.81 8.93
CA CYS A 26 -17.97 15.60 8.85
C CYS A 26 -18.80 16.90 8.82
N ASP A 27 -18.23 18.02 9.29
CA ASP A 27 -18.83 19.36 9.22
C ASP A 27 -18.48 20.07 7.89
N GLY A 28 -17.69 19.43 7.03
CA GLY A 28 -17.26 19.93 5.73
C GLY A 28 -16.10 20.91 5.80
N VAL A 29 -15.43 21.01 6.95
CA VAL A 29 -14.23 21.82 7.13
C VAL A 29 -13.05 21.08 6.51
N VAL A 30 -12.32 21.76 5.63
CA VAL A 30 -11.10 21.24 5.03
C VAL A 30 -9.92 21.58 5.93
N LYS A 31 -9.17 20.56 6.35
CA LYS A 31 -7.91 20.68 7.08
C LYS A 31 -6.78 20.10 6.24
N THR A 32 -5.63 20.77 6.25
CA THR A 32 -4.41 20.22 5.65
C THR A 32 -3.62 19.51 6.75
N VAL A 33 -3.32 18.24 6.55
CA VAL A 33 -2.57 17.42 7.51
C VAL A 33 -1.28 16.88 6.88
N PRO A 34 -0.17 16.77 7.65
CA PRO A 34 1.01 16.06 7.19
C PRO A 34 0.77 14.55 7.18
N LEU A 35 1.19 13.86 6.10
CA LEU A 35 1.10 12.41 6.04
C LEU A 35 2.11 11.76 7.01
N THR A 36 1.74 10.62 7.56
CA THR A 36 2.59 9.78 8.39
C THR A 36 3.63 9.08 7.53
N PHE A 37 4.90 9.12 7.93
CA PHE A 37 5.94 8.29 7.34
C PHE A 37 5.80 6.86 7.86
N LEU A 38 5.55 5.90 6.96
CA LEU A 38 5.31 4.50 7.31
C LEU A 38 6.59 3.66 7.26
N ALA A 39 7.28 3.67 6.13
CA ALA A 39 8.40 2.79 5.86
C ALA A 39 9.29 3.36 4.75
N GLN A 40 10.55 2.91 4.74
CA GLN A 40 11.52 3.23 3.70
C GLN A 40 12.38 2.02 3.39
N PHE A 41 12.58 1.74 2.11
CA PHE A 41 13.28 0.56 1.64
C PHE A 41 14.40 0.93 0.67
N ASN A 42 15.60 0.43 0.95
CA ASN A 42 16.73 0.57 0.04
C ASN A 42 16.59 -0.44 -1.10
N CYS A 43 16.40 0.07 -2.32
CA CYS A 43 16.17 -0.75 -3.50
C CYS A 43 17.37 -1.66 -3.84
N GLU A 44 18.61 -1.25 -3.52
CA GLU A 44 19.79 -2.11 -3.71
C GLU A 44 19.76 -3.33 -2.77
N GLU A 45 19.19 -3.18 -1.57
CA GLU A 45 19.03 -4.27 -0.59
C GLU A 45 17.89 -5.22 -0.98
N LEU A 46 16.89 -4.72 -1.72
CA LEU A 46 15.78 -5.53 -2.25
C LEU A 46 16.16 -6.30 -3.53
N ALA A 47 17.10 -5.79 -4.33
CA ALA A 47 17.44 -6.34 -5.64
C ALA A 47 17.77 -7.85 -5.66
N PRO A 48 18.42 -8.45 -4.64
CA PRO A 48 18.65 -9.91 -4.61
C PRO A 48 17.37 -10.75 -4.48
N TYR A 49 16.28 -10.16 -3.98
CA TYR A 49 15.01 -10.83 -3.70
C TYR A 49 13.96 -10.59 -4.81
N ASP A 50 14.09 -9.49 -5.56
CA ASP A 50 13.22 -9.14 -6.69
C ASP A 50 13.62 -9.91 -7.97
N THR A 51 13.19 -11.17 -8.04
CA THR A 51 13.48 -12.07 -9.18
C THR A 51 12.80 -11.67 -10.49
N GLU A 52 11.76 -10.83 -10.42
CA GLU A 52 11.03 -10.33 -11.59
C GLU A 52 11.56 -8.98 -12.09
N HIS A 53 12.49 -8.37 -11.33
CA HIS A 53 13.11 -7.09 -11.63
C HIS A 53 12.08 -5.97 -11.85
N LEU A 54 11.03 -5.97 -11.02
CA LEU A 54 9.95 -4.98 -11.07
C LEU A 54 10.33 -3.71 -10.31
N MET A 55 11.03 -3.82 -9.18
CA MET A 55 11.43 -2.70 -8.33
C MET A 55 12.56 -1.90 -8.98
N PRO A 56 12.77 -0.63 -8.55
CA PRO A 56 14.05 0.03 -8.80
C PRO A 56 15.21 -0.85 -8.30
N ASP A 57 16.34 -0.84 -9.02
CA ASP A 57 17.54 -1.59 -8.63
C ASP A 57 18.46 -0.79 -7.69
N HIS A 58 18.17 0.49 -7.50
CA HIS A 58 18.87 1.40 -6.60
C HIS A 58 17.96 2.53 -6.11
N GLY A 59 18.47 3.33 -5.18
CA GLY A 59 17.73 4.42 -4.57
C GLY A 59 16.90 3.97 -3.37
N LEU A 60 16.05 4.87 -2.90
CA LEU A 60 15.34 4.73 -1.65
C LEU A 60 13.84 4.98 -1.87
N LEU A 61 13.00 3.99 -1.54
CA LEU A 61 11.56 4.06 -1.73
C LEU A 61 10.88 4.36 -0.38
N SER A 62 10.17 5.48 -0.28
CA SER A 62 9.53 5.95 0.96
C SER A 62 8.01 5.97 0.83
N PHE A 63 7.32 5.43 1.82
CA PHE A 63 5.87 5.29 1.88
C PHE A 63 5.28 6.22 2.93
N PHE A 64 4.24 6.95 2.55
CA PHE A 64 3.51 7.87 3.40
C PHE A 64 2.00 7.62 3.30
N TYR A 65 1.30 7.76 4.42
CA TYR A 65 -0.14 7.60 4.49
C TYR A 65 -0.76 8.48 5.58
N ASP A 66 -2.01 8.90 5.41
CA ASP A 66 -2.76 9.59 6.44
C ASP A 66 -3.33 8.59 7.46
N THR A 67 -2.60 8.36 8.55
CA THR A 67 -3.04 7.46 9.62
C THR A 67 -4.04 8.09 10.59
N ASP A 68 -4.29 9.40 10.51
CA ASP A 68 -5.26 10.11 11.36
C ASP A 68 -6.65 10.07 10.71
N GLY A 69 -6.74 10.47 9.43
CA GLY A 69 -7.97 10.42 8.64
C GLY A 69 -8.32 9.02 8.13
N GLN A 70 -7.30 8.19 7.87
CA GLN A 70 -7.43 6.83 7.32
C GLN A 70 -8.38 6.74 6.11
N PRO A 71 -8.11 7.49 5.02
CA PRO A 71 -8.92 7.40 3.81
C PRO A 71 -8.95 5.97 3.27
N TRP A 72 -10.15 5.43 3.08
CA TRP A 72 -10.33 4.00 2.78
C TRP A 72 -9.95 3.63 1.35
N GLY A 73 -9.84 4.62 0.45
CA GLY A 73 -9.50 4.39 -0.95
C GLY A 73 -10.71 4.09 -1.83
N PHE A 74 -11.93 4.37 -1.34
CA PHE A 74 -13.19 4.16 -2.04
C PHE A 74 -13.74 5.43 -2.69
N ASP A 75 -13.13 6.59 -2.44
CA ASP A 75 -13.46 7.84 -3.11
C ASP A 75 -12.29 8.30 -3.98
N PRO A 76 -12.49 8.66 -5.26
CA PRO A 76 -11.47 9.34 -6.04
C PRO A 76 -10.87 10.58 -5.36
N ASP A 77 -11.61 11.25 -4.45
CA ASP A 77 -11.11 12.37 -3.65
C ASP A 77 -10.09 11.94 -2.57
N ASP A 78 -9.95 10.63 -2.28
CA ASP A 78 -8.89 10.08 -1.43
C ASP A 78 -7.48 10.18 -2.09
N ALA A 79 -7.41 10.62 -3.36
CA ALA A 79 -6.20 10.80 -4.15
C ALA A 79 -5.22 11.80 -3.51
N GLY A 80 -4.37 11.32 -2.61
CA GLY A 80 -3.78 12.27 -1.66
C GLY A 80 -3.31 11.62 -0.40
N GLY A 81 -4.20 10.81 0.16
CA GLY A 81 -4.03 10.17 1.45
C GLY A 81 -2.84 9.23 1.51
N ALA A 82 -2.39 8.71 0.37
CA ALA A 82 -1.18 7.92 0.23
C ALA A 82 -0.21 8.54 -0.79
N ARG A 83 1.08 8.50 -0.47
CA ARG A 83 2.16 8.97 -1.35
C ARG A 83 3.36 8.06 -1.25
N VAL A 84 3.97 7.79 -2.40
CA VAL A 84 5.22 7.04 -2.50
C VAL A 84 6.24 7.88 -3.25
N PHE A 85 7.45 7.96 -2.72
CA PHE A 85 8.56 8.68 -3.32
C PHE A 85 9.72 7.74 -3.56
N TRP A 86 10.30 7.80 -4.76
CA TRP A 86 11.57 7.15 -5.06
C TRP A 86 12.65 8.20 -5.20
N PHE A 87 13.66 8.09 -4.33
CA PHE A 87 14.85 8.93 -4.36
C PHE A 87 15.99 8.17 -5.02
N GLU A 88 16.29 8.51 -6.27
CA GLU A 88 17.29 7.82 -7.08
C GLU A 88 18.71 7.92 -6.48
N ASP A 89 19.13 9.13 -6.08
CA ASP A 89 20.45 9.36 -5.50
C ASP A 89 20.40 9.40 -3.96
N ILE A 90 20.79 8.30 -3.32
CA ILE A 90 20.84 8.20 -1.86
C ILE A 90 21.88 9.15 -1.24
N SER A 91 22.94 9.49 -1.99
CA SER A 91 24.09 10.24 -1.44
C SER A 91 23.74 11.69 -1.04
N VAL A 92 22.68 12.24 -1.64
CA VAL A 92 22.15 13.58 -1.33
C VAL A 92 21.12 13.57 -0.21
N LEU A 93 20.66 12.40 0.23
CA LEU A 93 19.64 12.28 1.27
C LEU A 93 20.23 12.48 2.66
N ARG A 94 19.42 13.07 3.53
CA ARG A 94 19.73 13.30 4.94
C ARG A 94 18.47 13.03 5.75
N GLU A 95 18.67 12.60 6.99
CA GLU A 95 17.57 12.44 7.94
C GLU A 95 16.84 13.78 8.09
N ALA A 96 15.56 13.80 7.77
CA ALA A 96 14.70 14.97 7.95
C ALA A 96 13.99 14.93 9.29
N ASP A 97 13.86 16.08 9.93
CA ASP A 97 12.99 16.24 11.09
C ASP A 97 11.52 16.19 10.66
N TYR A 98 10.66 15.64 11.53
CA TYR A 98 9.22 15.72 11.36
C TYR A 98 8.74 17.18 11.32
N PRO A 99 7.62 17.48 10.60
CA PRO A 99 7.00 18.80 10.66
C PRO A 99 6.73 19.24 12.10
N ALA A 100 6.96 20.52 12.40
CA ALA A 100 6.91 21.04 13.77
C ALA A 100 5.51 20.95 14.41
N ASP A 101 4.47 20.97 13.58
CA ASP A 101 3.05 20.86 13.92
C ASP A 101 2.49 19.43 13.82
N MET A 102 3.33 18.46 13.44
CA MET A 102 2.92 17.06 13.39
C MET A 102 2.62 16.54 14.79
N LYS A 103 1.45 15.92 14.95
CA LYS A 103 1.00 15.31 16.21
C LYS A 103 1.94 14.16 16.63
N GLU A 104 2.03 13.87 17.91
CA GLU A 104 2.98 12.88 18.44
C GLU A 104 2.57 11.42 18.20
N ASP A 105 1.27 11.17 18.05
CA ASP A 105 0.64 9.87 17.77
C ASP A 105 0.93 9.37 16.35
N ILE A 106 1.09 10.29 15.39
CA ILE A 106 1.47 9.97 14.01
C ILE A 106 2.97 9.98 13.74
N LYS A 107 3.81 10.08 14.79
CA LYS A 107 5.28 9.92 14.69
C LYS A 107 5.66 8.52 15.13
N LEU A 108 5.81 7.62 14.16
CA LEU A 108 6.05 6.20 14.41
C LEU A 108 7.48 5.95 14.94
N PRO A 109 7.68 4.97 15.82
CA PRO A 109 9.00 4.51 16.22
C PRO A 109 9.67 3.73 15.08
N ALA A 110 11.00 3.69 15.08
CA ALA A 110 11.75 2.93 14.09
C ALA A 110 11.77 1.43 14.43
N PHE A 111 11.45 0.59 13.45
CA PHE A 111 11.54 -0.87 13.55
C PHE A 111 12.65 -1.41 12.66
N HIS A 112 13.30 -2.48 13.12
CA HIS A 112 14.20 -3.26 12.28
C HIS A 112 13.40 -4.32 11.54
N MET A 113 13.64 -4.41 10.23
CA MET A 113 13.02 -5.38 9.33
C MET A 113 14.08 -6.35 8.81
N GLU A 114 13.69 -7.62 8.68
CA GLU A 114 14.46 -8.64 7.97
C GLU A 114 13.74 -8.94 6.66
N ILE A 115 14.49 -9.15 5.57
CA ILE A 115 13.93 -9.38 4.24
C ILE A 115 14.12 -10.86 3.88
N GLU A 116 13.04 -11.48 3.44
CA GLU A 116 13.03 -12.81 2.85
C GLU A 116 12.20 -12.83 1.56
N GLN A 117 12.54 -13.74 0.65
CA GLN A 117 11.74 -14.01 -0.55
C GLN A 117 10.90 -15.25 -0.29
N LYS A 118 9.60 -15.14 -0.57
CA LYS A 118 8.63 -16.23 -0.52
C LYS A 118 7.84 -16.27 -1.83
N ASN A 119 7.34 -17.46 -2.16
CA ASN A 119 6.31 -17.56 -3.20
C ASN A 119 5.05 -16.89 -2.67
N SER A 120 4.36 -16.16 -3.55
CA SER A 120 3.09 -15.54 -3.22
C SER A 120 1.98 -16.20 -4.03
N PHE A 121 0.80 -16.32 -3.44
CA PHE A 121 -0.34 -17.00 -4.02
C PHE A 121 -1.57 -16.08 -3.95
N PRO A 122 -2.39 -16.00 -5.01
CA PRO A 122 -3.60 -15.19 -5.02
C PRO A 122 -4.64 -15.73 -4.03
N ASP A 123 -5.57 -14.86 -3.63
CA ASP A 123 -6.78 -15.30 -2.97
C ASP A 123 -7.70 -16.05 -3.97
N TRP A 124 -8.78 -16.64 -3.47
CA TRP A 124 -9.73 -17.39 -4.29
C TRP A 124 -10.40 -16.55 -5.40
N GLU A 125 -10.81 -15.30 -5.11
CA GLU A 125 -11.45 -14.43 -6.08
C GLU A 125 -10.51 -14.19 -7.27
N ASP A 126 -9.28 -13.76 -7.02
CA ASP A 126 -8.29 -13.56 -8.09
C ASP A 126 -7.91 -14.87 -8.78
N PHE A 127 -7.72 -15.96 -8.03
CA PHE A 127 -7.35 -17.26 -8.59
C PHE A 127 -8.42 -17.79 -9.54
N SER A 128 -9.69 -17.75 -9.14
CA SER A 128 -10.82 -18.26 -9.94
C SER A 128 -11.09 -17.45 -11.21
N GLU A 129 -10.69 -16.17 -11.22
CA GLU A 129 -10.76 -15.33 -12.42
C GLU A 129 -9.62 -15.61 -13.40
N ILE A 130 -8.42 -15.93 -12.89
CA ILE A 130 -7.25 -16.24 -13.72
C ILE A 130 -7.31 -17.68 -14.24
N TYR A 131 -7.71 -18.61 -13.36
CA TYR A 131 -7.72 -20.03 -13.61
C TYR A 131 -9.16 -20.53 -13.61
N SER A 132 -9.56 -21.22 -14.68
CA SER A 132 -10.83 -21.95 -14.70
C SER A 132 -10.72 -23.22 -13.86
N CYS A 133 -10.79 -23.08 -12.55
CA CYS A 133 -10.74 -24.15 -11.55
C CYS A 133 -11.99 -24.13 -10.67
N ASP A 134 -12.19 -25.21 -9.91
CA ASP A 134 -13.13 -25.20 -8.78
C ASP A 134 -12.43 -24.96 -7.44
N GLU A 135 -13.24 -24.81 -6.38
CA GLU A 135 -12.78 -24.51 -5.03
C GLU A 135 -11.97 -25.66 -4.43
N GLU A 136 -12.31 -26.92 -4.74
CA GLU A 136 -11.57 -28.10 -4.28
C GLU A 136 -10.16 -28.14 -4.88
N GLU A 137 -10.01 -27.82 -6.17
CA GLU A 137 -8.71 -27.70 -6.83
C GLU A 137 -7.85 -26.59 -6.23
N PHE A 138 -8.46 -25.44 -5.90
CA PHE A 138 -7.76 -24.33 -5.25
C PHE A 138 -7.27 -24.69 -3.85
N GLU A 139 -8.12 -25.29 -3.01
CA GLU A 139 -7.74 -25.73 -1.66
C GLU A 139 -6.55 -26.70 -1.70
N LEU A 140 -6.56 -27.67 -2.62
CA LEU A 140 -5.46 -28.61 -2.80
C LEU A 140 -4.14 -27.90 -3.17
N LEU A 141 -4.20 -26.93 -4.09
CA LEU A 141 -3.03 -26.16 -4.50
C LEU A 141 -2.51 -25.26 -3.37
N GLN A 142 -3.41 -24.63 -2.60
CA GLN A 142 -3.03 -23.80 -1.47
C GLN A 142 -2.29 -24.61 -0.40
N MET A 143 -2.79 -25.81 -0.10
CA MET A 143 -2.13 -26.75 0.83
C MET A 143 -0.77 -27.22 0.30
N GLU A 144 -0.67 -27.57 -1.00
CA GLU A 144 0.58 -28.04 -1.61
C GLU A 144 1.66 -26.95 -1.68
N THR A 145 1.25 -25.69 -1.75
CA THR A 145 2.14 -24.53 -1.85
C THR A 145 2.43 -23.84 -0.51
N GLU A 146 1.84 -24.34 0.60
CA GLU A 146 1.91 -23.73 1.93
C GLU A 146 1.42 -22.26 1.95
N ALA A 147 0.50 -21.92 1.05
CA ALA A 147 -0.01 -20.57 0.84
C ALA A 147 -1.12 -20.13 1.83
N GLU A 148 -1.28 -20.87 2.93
CA GLU A 148 -2.19 -20.50 4.03
C GLU A 148 -1.56 -19.47 4.98
N GLU A 149 -0.22 -19.37 5.00
CA GLU A 149 0.47 -18.41 5.85
C GLU A 149 0.34 -16.99 5.27
N GLN A 150 -0.44 -16.14 5.96
CA GLN A 150 -0.54 -14.72 5.62
C GLN A 150 0.65 -13.93 6.17
N GLU A 151 1.12 -12.96 5.40
CA GLU A 151 2.21 -12.08 5.81
C GLU A 151 1.68 -10.74 6.33
N LYS A 152 2.20 -10.28 7.46
CA LYS A 152 1.81 -8.98 8.02
C LYS A 152 2.32 -7.80 7.18
N THR A 153 3.47 -7.95 6.54
CA THR A 153 4.11 -6.85 5.81
C THR A 153 4.90 -7.43 4.66
N LYS A 154 4.61 -6.98 3.44
CA LYS A 154 5.31 -7.45 2.24
C LYS A 154 5.35 -6.41 1.15
N LEU A 155 6.33 -6.57 0.26
CA LEU A 155 6.47 -5.80 -0.97
C LEU A 155 6.20 -6.74 -2.14
N LEU A 156 5.39 -6.27 -3.10
CA LEU A 156 4.96 -7.06 -4.27
C LEU A 156 4.25 -8.37 -3.90
N GLY A 157 3.99 -9.21 -4.91
CA GLY A 157 3.22 -10.43 -4.80
C GLY A 157 1.71 -10.18 -4.82
N TRP A 158 0.95 -11.20 -4.42
CA TRP A 158 -0.48 -11.16 -4.24
C TRP A 158 -0.83 -10.62 -2.85
N PRO A 159 -1.89 -9.81 -2.69
CA PRO A 159 -2.32 -9.32 -1.38
C PRO A 159 -2.86 -10.44 -0.48
N ASP A 160 -2.61 -10.35 0.82
CA ASP A 160 -3.36 -11.14 1.82
C ASP A 160 -4.63 -10.36 2.19
N ILE A 161 -5.68 -10.48 1.37
CA ILE A 161 -6.91 -9.70 1.53
C ILE A 161 -7.68 -10.05 2.81
N ILE A 162 -8.44 -9.08 3.32
CA ILE A 162 -9.40 -9.29 4.43
C ILE A 162 -10.83 -9.34 3.91
N GLN A 163 -11.13 -8.50 2.91
CA GLN A 163 -12.47 -8.35 2.34
C GLN A 163 -12.48 -8.93 0.92
N ASP A 164 -12.46 -8.08 -0.11
CA ASP A 164 -12.59 -8.49 -1.51
C ASP A 164 -11.33 -8.14 -2.33
N SER A 165 -11.25 -8.65 -3.57
CA SER A 165 -10.18 -8.30 -4.50
C SER A 165 -10.19 -6.80 -4.86
N MET A 166 -9.02 -6.18 -4.71
CA MET A 166 -8.86 -4.73 -4.84
C MET A 166 -8.44 -4.26 -6.25
N ALA A 167 -8.05 -5.18 -7.14
CA ALA A 167 -7.53 -4.79 -8.45
C ALA A 167 -8.59 -4.05 -9.28
N VAL A 168 -9.83 -4.56 -9.28
CA VAL A 168 -10.95 -3.94 -10.01
C VAL A 168 -11.35 -2.62 -9.36
N GLU A 169 -11.31 -2.53 -8.04
CA GLU A 169 -11.54 -1.29 -7.28
C GLU A 169 -10.57 -0.19 -7.73
N CYS A 170 -9.27 -0.50 -7.74
CA CYS A 170 -8.25 0.44 -8.22
C CYS A 170 -8.55 0.95 -9.63
N GLU A 171 -8.94 0.05 -10.54
CA GLU A 171 -9.25 0.42 -11.93
C GLU A 171 -10.49 1.30 -12.07
N LEU A 172 -11.50 1.10 -11.23
CA LEU A 172 -12.73 1.90 -11.23
C LEU A 172 -12.50 3.26 -10.59
N ILE A 173 -11.78 3.31 -9.46
CA ILE A 173 -11.41 4.54 -8.79
C ILE A 173 -10.55 5.42 -9.71
N ALA A 174 -9.57 4.83 -10.40
CA ALA A 174 -8.74 5.55 -11.36
C ALA A 174 -9.53 6.10 -12.56
N LYS A 175 -10.73 5.56 -12.84
CA LYS A 175 -11.68 6.12 -13.82
C LYS A 175 -12.62 7.17 -13.23
N GLY A 176 -12.52 7.45 -11.93
CA GLY A 176 -13.30 8.46 -11.21
C GLY A 176 -14.63 7.97 -10.65
N TYR A 177 -14.79 6.66 -10.41
CA TYR A 177 -16.00 6.13 -9.77
C TYR A 177 -15.86 6.07 -8.26
N TYR A 178 -16.83 6.61 -7.53
CA TYR A 178 -16.97 6.42 -6.08
C TYR A 178 -17.52 5.03 -5.77
N LEU A 179 -16.85 4.31 -4.87
CA LEU A 179 -17.11 2.92 -4.49
C LEU A 179 -17.58 2.75 -3.05
N GLY A 180 -17.64 3.82 -2.25
CA GLY A 180 -17.94 3.74 -0.81
C GLY A 180 -19.40 3.46 -0.44
N ASP A 181 -20.31 3.42 -1.43
CA ASP A 181 -21.72 3.03 -1.24
C ASP A 181 -22.07 1.80 -2.10
N SER A 182 -22.82 2.00 -3.18
CA SER A 182 -23.29 0.94 -4.07
C SER A 182 -22.66 1.07 -5.45
N TRP A 183 -22.24 -0.06 -5.99
CA TRP A 183 -21.63 -0.17 -7.31
C TRP A 183 -22.66 -0.18 -8.45
N GLU A 184 -23.96 -0.04 -8.12
CA GLU A 184 -25.05 0.00 -9.11
C GLU A 184 -24.92 1.13 -10.13
N ASN A 185 -24.25 2.23 -9.77
CA ASN A 185 -24.03 3.38 -10.65
C ASN A 185 -22.92 3.14 -11.68
N ILE A 186 -22.17 2.05 -11.56
CA ILE A 186 -21.09 1.70 -12.47
C ILE A 186 -21.69 1.04 -13.71
N PRO A 187 -21.51 1.61 -14.91
CA PRO A 187 -22.03 0.99 -16.13
C PRO A 187 -21.47 -0.42 -16.30
N LYS A 188 -22.33 -1.40 -16.58
CA LYS A 188 -21.93 -2.82 -16.74
C LYS A 188 -20.75 -3.01 -17.70
N THR A 189 -20.68 -2.21 -18.77
CA THR A 189 -19.57 -2.27 -19.74
C THR A 189 -18.25 -1.80 -19.14
N VAL A 190 -18.28 -0.80 -18.26
CA VAL A 190 -17.10 -0.30 -17.55
C VAL A 190 -16.63 -1.33 -16.54
N TRP A 191 -17.56 -1.89 -15.77
CA TRP A 191 -17.31 -3.01 -14.86
C TRP A 191 -16.62 -4.18 -15.57
N GLN A 192 -17.20 -4.65 -16.68
CA GLN A 192 -16.65 -5.76 -17.46
C GLN A 192 -15.26 -5.47 -18.03
N GLN A 193 -15.01 -4.23 -18.46
CA GLN A 193 -13.70 -3.82 -18.96
C GLN A 193 -12.65 -3.76 -17.84
N ALA A 194 -13.03 -3.23 -16.68
CA ALA A 194 -12.17 -3.18 -15.51
C ALA A 194 -11.81 -4.60 -15.08
N LYS A 195 -12.82 -5.45 -14.86
CA LYS A 195 -12.62 -6.86 -14.51
C LYS A 195 -11.72 -7.62 -15.47
N ALA A 196 -11.83 -7.37 -16.78
CA ALA A 196 -11.03 -8.05 -17.80
C ALA A 196 -9.55 -7.64 -17.84
N THR A 197 -9.14 -6.56 -17.17
CA THR A 197 -7.76 -6.01 -17.30
C THR A 197 -7.11 -5.63 -15.98
N ALA A 198 -7.87 -5.55 -14.90
CA ALA A 198 -7.41 -5.04 -13.62
C ALA A 198 -6.25 -5.86 -13.03
N LEU A 199 -6.36 -7.19 -13.00
CA LEU A 199 -5.35 -8.08 -12.43
C LEU A 199 -4.01 -8.01 -13.16
N ASP A 200 -4.02 -7.82 -14.48
CA ASP A 200 -2.79 -7.62 -15.26
C ASP A 200 -2.18 -6.22 -15.07
N LYS A 201 -3.02 -5.25 -14.68
CA LYS A 201 -2.67 -3.83 -14.65
C LYS A 201 -2.22 -3.35 -13.28
N TRP A 202 -2.90 -3.74 -12.21
CA TRP A 202 -2.69 -3.21 -10.87
C TRP A 202 -1.93 -4.20 -10.01
N TYR A 203 -0.74 -3.82 -9.57
CA TYR A 203 0.11 -4.66 -8.74
C TYR A 203 0.13 -4.11 -7.32
N LEU A 204 0.08 -5.02 -6.34
CA LEU A 204 0.45 -4.67 -4.98
C LEU A 204 1.89 -4.18 -4.99
N LEU A 205 2.12 -3.00 -4.43
CA LEU A 205 3.45 -2.43 -4.21
C LEU A 205 3.92 -2.70 -2.79
N PHE A 206 3.04 -2.46 -1.81
CA PHE A 206 3.34 -2.61 -0.39
C PHE A 206 2.07 -2.92 0.40
N GLN A 207 2.15 -3.90 1.30
CA GLN A 207 1.10 -4.23 2.26
C GLN A 207 1.66 -4.01 3.67
N LEU A 208 0.89 -3.35 4.52
CA LEU A 208 1.23 -3.10 5.92
C LEU A 208 0.03 -3.39 6.82
N ASP A 209 0.20 -4.34 7.72
CA ASP A 209 -0.80 -4.72 8.71
C ASP A 209 -0.76 -3.81 9.94
N THR A 210 -1.84 -3.86 10.71
CA THR A 210 -1.92 -3.33 12.06
C THR A 210 -0.73 -3.85 12.89
N MET A 211 -0.07 -2.95 13.60
CA MET A 211 1.08 -3.24 14.43
C MET A 211 0.76 -2.98 15.88
N GLU A 212 0.78 -4.02 16.72
CA GLU A 212 0.67 -3.91 18.17
C GLU A 212 1.94 -4.42 18.85
N GLU A 213 2.62 -3.52 19.56
CA GLU A 213 3.78 -3.77 20.39
C GLU A 213 3.52 -3.19 21.80
N SER A 214 4.26 -3.64 22.81
CA SER A 214 3.96 -3.34 24.22
C SER A 214 3.72 -1.85 24.59
N ASP A 215 4.36 -0.91 23.89
CA ASP A 215 4.26 0.54 24.12
C ASP A 215 3.81 1.31 22.84
N PHE A 216 3.41 0.63 21.77
CA PHE A 216 3.05 1.23 20.48
C PHE A 216 1.95 0.42 19.79
N SER A 217 0.92 1.10 19.31
CA SER A 217 -0.11 0.50 18.46
C SER A 217 -0.39 1.43 17.29
N MET A 218 -0.39 0.87 16.09
CA MET A 218 -0.86 1.50 14.86
C MET A 218 -1.93 0.58 14.28
N MET A 219 -3.15 1.10 14.22
CA MET A 219 -4.36 0.36 13.87
C MET A 219 -4.95 0.92 12.59
N PHE A 220 -5.25 0.04 11.63
CA PHE A 220 -5.99 0.39 10.43
C PHE A 220 -7.43 -0.11 10.57
N GLY A 221 -8.42 0.79 10.69
CA GLY A 221 -9.80 0.37 10.97
C GLY A 221 -9.93 -0.49 12.25
N ASP A 222 -10.62 -1.63 12.15
CA ASP A 222 -10.71 -2.64 13.23
C ASP A 222 -9.79 -3.84 12.91
N CYS A 223 -8.52 -3.76 13.33
CA CYS A 223 -7.48 -4.77 13.06
C CYS A 223 -7.23 -5.06 11.56
N GLY A 224 -7.30 -4.02 10.73
CA GLY A 224 -7.13 -4.11 9.29
C GLY A 224 -5.71 -3.92 8.77
N ARG A 225 -5.61 -3.76 7.45
CA ARG A 225 -4.39 -3.57 6.68
C ARG A 225 -4.54 -2.45 5.67
N ILE A 226 -3.43 -1.81 5.34
CA ILE A 226 -3.34 -0.86 4.23
C ILE A 226 -2.54 -1.48 3.08
N TYR A 227 -3.06 -1.37 1.87
CA TYR A 227 -2.46 -1.92 0.65
C TYR A 227 -2.20 -0.80 -0.34
N PHE A 228 -0.95 -0.62 -0.74
CA PHE A 228 -0.54 0.31 -1.79
C PHE A 228 -0.51 -0.46 -3.11
N TYR A 229 -1.29 -0.01 -4.08
CA TYR A 229 -1.33 -0.51 -5.44
C TYR A 229 -0.74 0.49 -6.42
N ILE A 230 -0.13 -0.03 -7.47
CA ILE A 230 0.45 0.77 -8.55
C ILE A 230 0.16 0.13 -9.91
N PRO A 231 -0.10 0.91 -10.97
CA PRO A 231 -0.12 0.35 -12.32
C PRO A 231 1.24 -0.25 -12.67
N ARG A 232 1.26 -1.45 -13.25
CA ARG A 232 2.48 -2.16 -13.64
C ARG A 232 3.39 -1.32 -14.53
N GLU A 233 2.81 -0.56 -15.46
CA GLU A 233 3.55 0.37 -16.33
C GLU A 233 4.27 1.45 -15.54
N ASP A 234 3.68 1.94 -14.45
CA ASP A 234 4.28 2.99 -13.63
C ASP A 234 5.36 2.46 -12.73
N LEU A 235 5.20 1.27 -12.19
CA LEU A 235 6.24 0.63 -11.41
C LEU A 235 7.50 0.47 -12.27
N LEU A 236 7.35 -0.03 -13.51
CA LEU A 236 8.46 -0.19 -14.44
C LEU A 236 9.08 1.14 -14.89
N GLU A 237 8.26 2.17 -15.06
CA GLU A 237 8.71 3.52 -15.45
C GLU A 237 9.03 4.43 -14.26
N ARG A 238 9.04 3.90 -13.03
CA ARG A 238 9.38 4.60 -11.78
C ARG A 238 8.49 5.82 -11.48
N ARG A 239 7.21 5.77 -11.89
CA ARG A 239 6.20 6.82 -11.69
C ARG A 239 5.32 6.55 -10.48
N PHE A 240 5.82 6.84 -9.30
CA PHE A 240 5.13 6.52 -8.04
C PHE A 240 3.99 7.51 -7.69
N GLU A 241 3.73 8.51 -8.52
CA GLU A 241 2.68 9.51 -8.28
C GLU A 241 1.25 8.97 -8.47
N ARG A 242 1.10 7.82 -9.14
CA ARG A 242 -0.20 7.18 -9.41
C ARG A 242 -0.49 5.99 -8.49
N VAL A 243 0.24 5.90 -7.38
CA VAL A 243 -0.05 4.91 -6.33
C VAL A 243 -1.41 5.20 -5.70
N TRP A 244 -2.17 4.13 -5.48
CA TRP A 244 -3.45 4.15 -4.77
C TRP A 244 -3.33 3.32 -3.50
N ALA A 245 -3.97 3.74 -2.41
CA ALA A 245 -4.04 2.92 -1.21
C ALA A 245 -5.48 2.54 -0.92
N ILE A 246 -5.70 1.27 -0.56
CA ILE A 246 -6.99 0.76 -0.10
C ILE A 246 -6.79 0.22 1.31
N LEU A 247 -7.70 0.57 2.22
CA LEU A 247 -7.76 0.05 3.57
C LEU A 247 -8.86 -1.01 3.65
N GLN A 248 -8.53 -2.19 4.16
CA GLN A 248 -9.52 -3.22 4.52
C GLN A 248 -9.40 -3.57 6.00
N CYS A 249 -10.52 -3.86 6.66
CA CYS A 249 -10.54 -4.34 8.05
C CYS A 249 -11.64 -5.41 8.26
N GLU A 250 -11.62 -6.03 9.44
CA GLU A 250 -12.61 -7.05 9.84
C GLU A 250 -14.02 -6.47 10.12
#